data_AF-A0A131YQP7-F1
#
_entry.id   AF-A0A131YQP7-F1
#
_cell.length_a   1.000
_cell.length_b   1.000
_cell.length_c   1.000
_cell.angle_alpha   90.00
_cell.angle_beta   90.00
_cell.angle_gamma   90.00
#
_symmetry.space_group_name_H-M   'P 1'
#
loop_
_entity.id
_entity.type
_entity.pdbx_description
1 polymer ?
#
loop_
_entity_poly.entity_id
_entity_poly.type
_entity_poly.pdbx_seq_one_letter_code
_entity_poly.pdbx_strand_id
1 'polypeptide(L)'
;MSLTFLVLCGCIISALLRPSQGCKNCCGSCTRPKTPACPNLTNGQSSKARYFPQTGSSECVAASSDHCKGKFYDKAEECKRCCKSYLQNKG
;
A
#
# COMPACT_ATOMS: atom_id res chain seq x y z
N MET A 1 -25.12 36.83 -2.97
CA MET A 1 -24.13 35.73 -2.86
C MET A 1 -22.89 36.15 -3.62
N SER A 2 -21.83 36.52 -2.90
CA SER A 2 -20.67 37.19 -3.51
C SER A 2 -19.80 36.20 -4.27
N LEU A 3 -19.38 36.56 -5.48
CA LEU A 3 -18.54 35.74 -6.39
C LEU A 3 -17.27 35.20 -5.69
N THR A 4 -16.80 35.92 -4.68
CA THR A 4 -15.69 35.55 -3.81
C THR A 4 -15.91 34.24 -3.04
N PHE A 5 -17.14 33.96 -2.58
CA PHE A 5 -17.45 32.71 -1.87
C PHE A 5 -17.34 31.47 -2.77
N LEU A 6 -17.69 31.59 -4.05
CA LEU A 6 -17.60 30.49 -5.02
C LEU A 6 -16.15 30.12 -5.33
N VAL A 7 -15.27 31.13 -5.45
CA VAL A 7 -13.84 30.92 -5.70
C VAL A 7 -13.15 30.28 -4.50
N LEU A 8 -13.42 30.77 -3.28
CA LEU A 8 -12.89 30.19 -2.03
C LEU A 8 -13.32 28.73 -1.82
N CYS A 9 -14.59 28.40 -2.10
CA CYS A 9 -15.07 27.01 -2.04
C CYS A 9 -14.39 26.09 -3.06
N GLY A 10 -14.16 26.56 -4.30
CA GLY A 10 -13.46 25.78 -5.33
C GLY A 10 -12.01 25.43 -4.97
N CYS A 11 -11.31 26.34 -4.29
CA CYS A 11 -9.93 26.12 -3.84
C CYS A 11 -9.81 25.05 -2.75
N ILE A 12 -10.76 25.02 -1.80
CA ILE A 12 -10.76 24.05 -0.69
C ILE A 12 -11.02 22.63 -1.21
N ILE A 13 -11.96 22.48 -2.14
CA ILE A 13 -12.29 21.18 -2.76
C ILE A 13 -11.08 20.65 -3.56
N SER A 14 -10.35 21.54 -4.26
CA SER A 14 -9.16 21.16 -5.05
C SER A 14 -7.98 20.69 -4.19
N ALA A 15 -7.89 21.14 -2.93
CA ALA A 15 -6.89 20.66 -1.97
C ALA A 15 -7.27 19.29 -1.38
N LEU A 16 -8.56 19.01 -1.19
CA LEU A 16 -9.06 17.75 -0.64
C LEU A 16 -9.06 16.60 -1.66
N LEU A 17 -9.21 16.89 -2.96
CA LEU A 17 -9.14 15.89 -4.04
C LEU A 17 -7.70 15.50 -4.44
N ARG A 18 -6.67 16.04 -3.78
CA ARG A 18 -5.27 15.93 -4.20
C ARG A 18 -4.43 14.77 -3.62
N PRO A 19 -4.99 13.56 -3.41
CA PRO A 19 -4.15 12.40 -3.64
C PRO A 19 -4.83 11.38 -4.54
N SER A 20 -5.39 11.82 -5.66
CA SER A 20 -5.64 10.95 -6.81
C SER A 20 -4.61 11.15 -7.93
N GLN A 21 -3.53 11.90 -7.69
CA GLN A 21 -2.35 11.87 -8.55
C GLN A 21 -1.90 10.42 -8.65
N GLY A 22 -2.17 9.81 -9.80
CA GLY A 22 -1.87 8.42 -10.10
C GLY A 22 -0.49 8.09 -9.55
N CYS A 23 -0.45 7.14 -8.62
CA CYS A 23 0.74 6.84 -7.88
C CYS A 23 1.91 6.60 -8.85
N LYS A 24 2.93 7.46 -8.77
CA LYS A 24 4.13 7.37 -9.63
C LYS A 24 5.13 6.35 -9.09
N ASN A 25 5.17 6.16 -7.77
CA ASN A 25 6.01 5.22 -7.04
C ASN A 25 5.29 4.81 -5.75
N CYS A 26 5.43 3.55 -5.32
CA CYS A 26 4.91 3.04 -4.04
C CYS A 26 3.38 2.92 -3.95
N CYS A 27 2.76 2.22 -4.90
CA CYS A 27 1.30 2.11 -4.99
C CYS A 27 0.72 0.94 -4.20
N GLY A 28 1.59 0.12 -3.62
CA GLY A 28 1.21 -0.99 -2.76
C GLY A 28 0.96 -0.54 -1.33
N SER A 29 0.10 -1.27 -0.65
CA SER A 29 -0.12 -1.17 0.78
C SER A 29 1.07 -1.77 1.52
N CYS A 30 1.55 -1.04 2.53
CA CYS A 30 2.49 -1.56 3.54
C CYS A 30 1.77 -2.27 4.69
N THR A 31 0.46 -2.31 4.67
CA THR A 31 -0.35 -2.95 5.71
C THR A 31 -0.85 -4.29 5.20
N ARG A 32 -0.45 -5.38 5.85
CA ARG A 32 -0.92 -6.73 5.55
C ARG A 32 -2.23 -7.03 6.29
N PRO A 33 -3.28 -7.51 5.61
CA PRO A 33 -4.43 -8.11 6.28
C PRO A 33 -3.98 -9.28 7.16
N LYS A 34 -4.57 -9.42 8.35
CA LYS A 34 -4.28 -10.56 9.22
C LYS A 34 -4.75 -11.87 8.57
N THR A 35 -4.05 -12.95 8.87
CA THR A 35 -4.55 -14.31 8.60
C THR A 35 -5.93 -14.51 9.26
N PRO A 36 -6.86 -15.23 8.64
CA PRO A 36 -6.71 -16.08 7.44
C PRO A 36 -6.88 -15.36 6.09
N ALA A 37 -7.18 -14.05 6.08
CA ALA A 37 -7.48 -13.31 4.86
C ALA A 37 -6.27 -13.08 3.95
N CYS A 38 -5.05 -13.34 4.41
CA CYS A 38 -3.83 -13.28 3.60
C CYS A 38 -2.84 -14.33 4.10
N PRO A 39 -2.93 -15.59 3.65
CA PRO A 39 -2.03 -16.67 4.07
C PRO A 39 -0.61 -16.45 3.51
N ASN A 40 0.40 -16.96 4.22
CA ASN A 40 1.76 -17.00 3.69
C ASN A 40 1.81 -17.93 2.47
N LEU A 41 2.67 -17.62 1.50
CA LEU A 41 2.89 -18.49 0.37
C LEU A 41 3.56 -19.79 0.85
N THR A 42 2.92 -20.94 0.64
CA THR A 42 3.54 -22.26 0.81
C THR A 42 4.24 -22.69 -0.48
N ASN A 43 5.36 -23.40 -0.36
CA ASN A 43 6.15 -23.90 -1.50
C ASN A 43 5.24 -24.66 -2.48
N GLY A 44 4.99 -24.08 -3.66
CA GLY A 44 4.14 -24.68 -4.71
C GLY A 44 3.14 -23.73 -5.39
N GLN A 45 2.78 -22.60 -4.77
CA GLN A 45 1.87 -21.60 -5.39
C GLN A 45 2.67 -20.53 -6.16
N SER A 46 3.03 -20.82 -7.41
CA SER A 46 4.04 -20.04 -8.14
C SER A 46 3.50 -18.93 -9.07
N SER A 47 2.20 -18.75 -9.29
CA SER A 47 1.80 -17.89 -10.42
C SER A 47 1.70 -16.40 -10.09
N LYS A 48 1.41 -15.98 -8.86
CA LYS A 48 1.18 -14.56 -8.50
C LYS A 48 1.50 -14.23 -7.03
N ALA A 49 2.77 -14.28 -6.67
CA ALA A 49 3.23 -13.84 -5.35
C ALA A 49 3.14 -12.30 -5.23
N ARG A 50 2.69 -11.83 -4.07
CA ARG A 50 2.65 -10.41 -3.70
C ARG A 50 3.46 -10.19 -2.42
N TYR A 51 4.16 -9.06 -2.36
CA TYR A 51 5.09 -8.71 -1.29
C TYR A 51 4.54 -7.58 -0.42
N PHE A 52 4.73 -7.71 0.88
CA PHE A 52 4.36 -6.74 1.91
C PHE A 52 5.30 -6.89 3.11
N PRO A 53 5.47 -5.83 3.92
CA PRO A 53 6.37 -5.87 5.05
C PRO A 53 5.79 -6.74 6.18
N GLN A 54 6.66 -7.47 6.87
CA GLN A 54 6.29 -8.21 8.07
C GLN A 54 6.49 -7.31 9.30
N THR A 55 5.45 -7.17 10.12
CA THR A 55 5.50 -6.40 11.37
C THR A 55 6.60 -6.96 12.28
N GLY A 56 7.46 -6.08 12.83
CA GLY A 56 8.57 -6.47 13.70
C GLY A 56 9.76 -7.10 12.97
N SER A 57 9.75 -7.15 11.64
CA SER A 57 10.85 -7.64 10.82
C SER A 57 11.31 -6.55 9.84
N SER A 58 12.58 -6.62 9.43
CA SER A 58 13.13 -5.82 8.33
C SER A 58 12.86 -6.44 6.96
N GLU A 59 12.06 -7.51 6.90
CA GLU A 59 11.82 -8.28 5.68
C GLU A 59 10.44 -8.05 5.09
N CYS A 60 10.38 -8.15 3.75
CA CYS A 60 9.14 -8.25 2.99
C CYS A 60 8.90 -9.71 2.63
N VAL A 61 7.74 -10.23 3.00
CA VAL A 61 7.38 -11.64 2.78
C VAL A 61 6.37 -11.78 1.65
N ALA A 62 6.36 -12.94 1.00
CA ALA A 62 5.44 -13.26 -0.08
C ALA A 62 4.13 -13.86 0.45
N ALA A 63 2.99 -13.43 -0.09
CA ALA A 63 1.70 -14.10 0.03
C ALA A 63 1.09 -14.38 -1.34
N SER A 64 0.14 -15.32 -1.35
CA SER A 64 -0.68 -15.59 -2.52
C SER A 64 -1.63 -14.43 -2.78
N SER A 65 -1.67 -13.94 -4.02
CA SER A 65 -2.68 -12.96 -4.44
C SER A 65 -4.10 -13.50 -4.42
N ASP A 66 -4.29 -14.83 -4.46
CA ASP A 66 -5.62 -15.43 -4.64
C ASP A 66 -6.51 -15.21 -3.42
N HIS A 67 -5.90 -15.18 -2.24
CA HIS A 67 -6.60 -14.95 -0.99
C HIS A 67 -6.35 -13.55 -0.42
N CYS A 68 -5.19 -12.95 -0.71
CA CYS A 68 -4.81 -11.65 -0.17
C CYS A 68 -5.42 -10.49 -0.97
N LYS A 69 -6.59 -10.02 -0.54
CA LYS A 69 -7.25 -8.84 -1.15
C LYS A 69 -6.52 -7.54 -0.78
N GLY A 70 -6.08 -6.79 -1.79
CA GLY A 70 -5.44 -5.50 -1.62
C GLY A 70 -4.49 -5.16 -2.77
N LYS A 71 -4.00 -3.92 -2.81
CA LYS A 71 -2.86 -3.56 -3.66
C LYS A 71 -1.59 -3.86 -2.90
N PHE A 72 -0.79 -4.79 -3.38
CA PHE A 72 0.50 -5.16 -2.80
C PHE A 72 1.57 -5.14 -3.87
N TYR A 73 2.83 -5.12 -3.44
CA TYR A 73 3.96 -5.02 -4.35
C TYR A 73 4.19 -6.31 -5.12
N ASP A 74 4.60 -6.19 -6.38
CA ASP A 74 4.98 -7.35 -7.21
C ASP A 74 6.43 -7.79 -6.95
N LYS A 75 7.24 -6.95 -6.30
CA LYS A 75 8.66 -7.18 -6.01
C LYS A 75 8.98 -6.90 -4.54
N ALA A 76 9.81 -7.74 -3.93
CA ALA A 76 10.31 -7.55 -2.57
C ALA A 76 11.07 -6.23 -2.40
N GLU A 77 11.91 -5.87 -3.38
CA GLU A 77 12.70 -4.64 -3.33
C GLU A 77 11.84 -3.38 -3.40
N GLU A 78 10.72 -3.43 -4.14
CA GLU A 78 9.76 -2.34 -4.18
C GLU A 78 9.07 -2.18 -2.82
N CYS A 79 8.67 -3.29 -2.19
CA CYS A 79 8.15 -3.30 -0.83
C CYS A 79 9.15 -2.69 0.17
N LYS A 80 10.43 -3.08 0.15
CA LYS A 80 11.45 -2.55 1.06
C LYS A 80 11.64 -1.05 0.88
N ARG A 81 11.72 -0.59 -0.37
CA ARG A 81 11.89 0.83 -0.71
C ARG A 81 10.70 1.67 -0.23
N CYS A 82 9.49 1.15 -0.41
CA CYS A 82 8.26 1.89 -0.15
C CYS A 82 7.76 1.79 1.29
N CYS A 83 8.06 0.68 1.96
CA CYS A 83 7.63 0.40 3.33
C CYS A 83 8.76 0.55 4.35
N LYS A 84 9.79 1.34 4.02
CA LYS A 84 10.96 1.55 4.87
C LYS A 84 10.59 2.00 6.28
N SER A 85 9.64 2.93 6.43
CA SER A 85 9.14 3.39 7.74
C SER A 85 8.47 2.27 8.54
N TYR A 86 7.77 1.36 7.86
CA TYR A 86 7.12 0.21 8.48
C TYR A 86 8.14 -0.82 8.97
N LEU A 87 9.18 -1.09 8.17
CA LEU A 87 10.25 -2.04 8.49
C LEU A 87 11.22 -1.54 9.57
N GLN A 88 11.35 -0.21 9.72
CA GLN A 88 12.20 0.42 10.74
C GLN A 88 11.49 0.61 12.09
N ASN A 89 10.18 0.43 12.14
CA ASN A 89 9.42 0.50 13.38
C ASN A 89 9.57 -0.83 14.13
N LYS A 90 10.77 -1.04 14.70
CA LYS A 90 11.01 -2.04 15.74
C LYS A 90 10.30 -1.56 17.00
N GLY A 91 9.07 -2.01 17.20
CA GLY A 91 8.42 -2.00 18.51
C GLY A 91 9.20 -2.90 19.46
#